data_AF-A0A2G7FN25-F1
#
_entry.id   AF-A0A2G7FN25-F1
#
_cell.length_a   1.000
_cell.length_b   1.000
_cell.length_c   1.000
_cell.angle_alpha   90.00
_cell.angle_beta   90.00
_cell.angle_gamma   90.00
#
_symmetry.space_group_name_H-M   'P 1'
#
loop_
_entity.id
_entity.type
_entity.pdbx_description
1 polymer ?
#
loop_
_entity_poly.entity_id
_entity_poly.type
_entity_poly.pdbx_seq_one_letter_code
_entity_poly.pdbx_strand_id
1 'polypeptide(L)'
;MFQLALHPEYQDIIRREIHDLIRRDSSPVPISELDMRTLRKASCTNSFIREVLRMKGDAVNLVRMARRDVKLGGFTIPKKIKLAVFALLADARLELVGGKYNVADRFNVTGNPPEGELVFKRIGAC
;
A
#
# COMPACT_ATOMS: atom_id res chain seq x y z
N MET A 1 13.71 6.70 -3.09
CA MET A 1 14.66 7.84 -3.05
C MET A 1 14.22 8.95 -2.11
N PHE A 2 13.03 9.56 -2.28
CA PHE A 2 12.61 10.69 -1.43
C PHE A 2 12.70 10.44 0.09
N GLN A 3 12.22 9.28 0.58
CA GLN A 3 12.28 8.94 2.01
C GLN A 3 13.72 8.75 2.53
N LEU A 4 14.66 8.32 1.70
CA LEU A 4 16.07 8.26 2.13
C LEU A 4 16.64 9.67 2.28
N ALA A 5 16.35 10.57 1.33
CA ALA A 5 16.84 11.95 1.37
C ALA A 5 16.36 12.72 2.61
N LEU A 6 15.15 12.44 3.08
CA LEU A 6 14.58 13.05 4.29
C LEU A 6 15.15 12.50 5.60
N HIS A 7 15.76 11.32 5.57
CA HIS A 7 16.25 10.61 6.75
C HIS A 7 17.73 10.21 6.58
N PRO A 8 18.68 11.17 6.66
CA PRO A 8 20.11 10.92 6.50
C PRO A 8 20.64 9.85 7.47
N GLU A 9 20.06 9.73 8.66
CA GLU A 9 20.40 8.72 9.66
C GLU A 9 20.27 7.29 9.13
N TYR A 10 19.25 7.02 8.31
CA TYR A 10 19.08 5.71 7.68
C TYR A 10 20.05 5.51 6.52
N GLN A 11 20.46 6.58 5.82
CA GLN A 11 21.48 6.47 4.78
C GLN A 11 22.82 6.00 5.38
N ASP A 12 23.23 6.55 6.51
CA ASP A 12 24.47 6.16 7.18
C ASP A 12 24.43 4.73 7.72
N ILE A 13 23.27 4.29 8.25
CA ILE A 13 23.08 2.91 8.70
C ILE A 13 23.14 1.94 7.51
N ILE A 14 22.40 2.22 6.44
CA ILE A 14 22.34 1.38 5.25
C ILE A 14 23.71 1.32 4.56
N ARG A 15 24.38 2.46 4.42
CA ARG A 15 25.71 2.53 3.78
C ARG A 15 26.74 1.69 4.54
N ARG A 16 26.74 1.77 5.87
CA ARG A 16 27.61 0.93 6.72
C ARG A 16 27.27 -0.55 6.57
N GLU A 17 25.98 -0.92 6.62
CA GLU A 17 25.54 -2.32 6.45
C GLU A 17 26.04 -2.90 5.12
N ILE A 18 25.83 -2.20 4.00
CA ILE A 18 26.25 -2.68 2.68
C ILE A 18 27.78 -2.78 2.58
N HIS A 19 28.51 -1.79 3.10
CA HIS A 19 29.96 -1.81 3.09
C HIS A 19 30.53 -2.97 3.92
N ASP A 20 29.96 -3.28 5.08
CA ASP A 20 30.37 -4.40 5.92
C ASP A 20 30.05 -5.75 5.27
N LEU A 21 28.94 -5.86 4.55
CA LEU A 21 28.58 -7.08 3.81
C LEU A 21 29.54 -7.34 2.64
N ILE A 22 29.94 -6.30 1.90
CA ILE A 22 30.89 -6.42 0.79
C ILE A 22 32.27 -6.85 1.30
N ARG A 23 32.75 -6.31 2.43
CA ARG A 23 34.08 -6.67 2.98
C ARG A 23 34.16 -8.09 3.54
N ARG A 24 33.02 -8.68 3.91
CA ARG A 24 32.94 -10.02 4.50
C ARG A 24 32.89 -11.13 3.45
N ASP A 25 32.46 -10.84 2.22
CA ASP A 25 32.61 -11.79 1.11
C ASP A 25 34.03 -11.64 0.54
N SER A 26 34.82 -12.70 0.66
CA SER A 26 36.28 -12.74 0.51
C SER A 26 36.84 -12.42 -0.89
N SER A 27 36.05 -11.85 -1.79
CA SER A 27 36.48 -11.36 -3.10
C SER A 27 36.06 -9.90 -3.23
N PRO A 28 36.94 -8.97 -3.66
CA PRO A 28 36.59 -7.58 -3.92
C PRO A 28 35.69 -7.52 -5.17
N VAL A 29 34.44 -7.91 -5.01
CA VAL A 29 33.43 -7.84 -6.06
C VAL A 29 33.01 -6.39 -6.19
N PRO A 30 33.05 -5.79 -7.40
CA PRO A 30 32.52 -4.46 -7.63
C PRO A 30 31.07 -4.38 -7.15
N ILE A 31 30.62 -3.21 -6.67
CA ILE A 31 29.21 -2.99 -6.26
C ILE A 31 28.23 -3.39 -7.38
N SER A 32 28.66 -3.30 -8.65
CA SER A 32 27.89 -3.72 -9.83
C SER A 32 27.64 -5.23 -9.95
N GLU A 33 28.32 -6.06 -9.16
CA GLU A 33 28.25 -7.53 -9.19
C GLU A 33 27.77 -8.15 -7.86
N LEU A 34 27.15 -7.35 -6.99
CA LEU A 34 26.57 -7.80 -5.71
C LEU A 34 25.64 -9.00 -5.91
N ASP A 35 26.01 -10.15 -5.33
CA ASP A 35 25.22 -11.37 -5.39
C ASP A 35 23.95 -11.28 -4.52
N MET A 36 22.87 -11.91 -4.97
CA MET A 36 21.60 -11.99 -4.24
C MET A 36 21.73 -12.67 -2.89
N ARG A 37 22.69 -13.59 -2.71
CA ARG A 37 22.97 -14.24 -1.41
C ARG A 37 23.51 -13.24 -0.39
N THR A 38 24.30 -12.26 -0.84
CA THR A 38 24.85 -11.19 0.00
C THR A 38 23.77 -10.18 0.33
N LEU A 39 22.98 -9.74 -0.66
CA LEU A 39 21.86 -8.80 -0.45
C LEU A 39 20.79 -9.33 0.50
N ARG A 40 20.54 -10.65 0.51
CA ARG A 40 19.62 -11.28 1.48
C ARG A 40 20.02 -11.07 2.95
N LYS A 41 21.29 -10.79 3.23
CA LYS A 41 21.81 -10.53 4.58
C LYS A 41 21.60 -9.08 5.02
N ALA A 42 21.22 -8.16 4.11
CA ALA A 42 21.00 -6.74 4.39
C ALA A 42 19.66 -6.50 5.11
N SER A 43 19.64 -6.82 6.40
CA SER A 43 18.45 -6.75 7.25
C SER A 43 17.91 -5.33 7.43
N CYS A 44 18.75 -4.34 7.67
CA CYS A 44 18.35 -2.94 7.85
C CYS A 44 17.82 -2.37 6.54
N THR A 45 18.51 -2.61 5.43
CA THR A 45 18.09 -2.20 4.09
C THR A 45 16.72 -2.77 3.73
N ASN A 46 16.52 -4.08 3.92
CA ASN A 46 15.23 -4.72 3.67
C ASN A 46 14.11 -4.19 4.61
N SER A 47 14.44 -3.91 5.87
CA SER A 47 13.48 -3.37 6.84
C SER A 47 13.04 -1.95 6.45
N PHE A 48 13.98 -1.10 6.05
CA PHE A 48 13.69 0.24 5.54
C PHE A 48 12.78 0.21 4.31
N ILE A 49 13.08 -0.64 3.32
CA ILE A 49 12.25 -0.77 2.12
C ILE A 49 10.83 -1.19 2.48
N ARG A 50 10.69 -2.19 3.37
CA ARG A 50 9.38 -2.66 3.84
C ARG A 50 8.62 -1.56 4.56
N GLU A 51 9.29 -0.76 5.37
CA GLU A 51 8.64 0.31 6.11
C GLU A 51 8.18 1.45 5.20
N VAL A 52 8.98 1.80 4.19
CA VAL A 52 8.57 2.76 3.16
C VAL A 52 7.34 2.24 2.39
N LEU A 53 7.36 0.98 1.96
CA LEU A 53 6.23 0.36 1.26
C LEU A 53 5.00 0.21 2.17
N ARG A 54 5.18 -0.01 3.48
CA ARG A 54 4.07 -0.06 4.45
C ARG A 54 3.40 1.30 4.58
N MET A 55 4.17 2.38 4.67
CA MET A 55 3.65 3.73 4.88
C MET A 55 3.09 4.36 3.61
N LYS A 56 3.72 4.11 2.46
CA LYS A 56 3.42 4.79 1.20
C LYS A 56 2.72 3.89 0.18
N GLY A 57 2.71 2.58 0.40
CA GLY A 57 2.25 1.60 -0.57
C GLY A 57 3.12 1.59 -1.82
N ASP A 58 2.88 0.61 -2.68
CA ASP A 58 3.20 0.69 -4.11
C ASP A 58 2.01 1.26 -4.90
N ALA A 59 0.78 1.03 -4.41
CA ALA A 59 -0.47 1.54 -4.97
C ALA A 59 -1.38 2.15 -3.89
N VAL A 60 -2.10 3.21 -4.25
CA VAL A 60 -3.07 3.87 -3.37
C VAL A 60 -4.28 2.97 -3.10
N ASN A 61 -4.75 2.26 -4.13
CA ASN A 61 -5.88 1.36 -4.03
C ASN A 61 -5.77 0.14 -4.96
N LEU A 62 -6.49 -0.92 -4.59
CA LEU A 62 -6.73 -2.08 -5.41
C LEU A 62 -8.21 -2.15 -5.78
N VAL A 63 -8.53 -2.07 -7.08
CA VAL A 63 -9.91 -2.17 -7.57
C VAL A 63 -10.16 -3.51 -8.23
N ARG A 64 -11.29 -4.15 -7.90
CA ARG A 64 -11.76 -5.40 -8.49
C ARG A 64 -13.27 -5.36 -8.72
N MET A 65 -13.76 -6.03 -9.76
CA MET A 65 -15.21 -6.22 -9.97
C MET A 65 -15.65 -7.60 -9.48
N ALA A 66 -16.73 -7.63 -8.69
CA ALA A 66 -17.35 -8.87 -8.23
C ALA A 66 -17.94 -9.64 -9.44
N ARG A 67 -17.41 -10.83 -9.73
CA ARG A 67 -17.89 -11.67 -10.84
C ARG A 67 -19.15 -12.48 -10.50
N ARG A 68 -19.47 -12.57 -9.21
CA ARG A 68 -20.65 -13.22 -8.61
C ARG A 68 -20.92 -12.55 -7.26
N ASP A 69 -22.02 -12.89 -6.61
CA ASP A 69 -22.28 -12.43 -5.25
C ASP A 69 -21.23 -13.01 -4.29
N VAL A 70 -20.64 -12.16 -3.44
CA VAL A 70 -19.56 -12.53 -2.52
C VAL A 70 -19.92 -12.11 -1.10
N LYS A 71 -19.76 -13.02 -0.13
CA LYS A 71 -19.86 -12.68 1.29
C LYS A 71 -18.52 -12.15 1.79
N LEU A 72 -18.51 -10.97 2.40
CA LEU A 72 -17.32 -10.33 2.99
C LEU A 72 -17.71 -9.60 4.28
N GLY A 73 -17.09 -9.95 5.41
CA GLY A 73 -17.27 -9.23 6.67
C GLY A 73 -18.73 -9.13 7.16
N GLY A 74 -19.55 -10.15 6.92
CA GLY A 74 -20.98 -10.15 7.27
C GLY A 74 -21.90 -9.48 6.22
N PHE A 75 -21.34 -8.83 5.20
CA PHE A 75 -22.09 -8.22 4.11
C PHE A 75 -22.08 -9.11 2.85
N THR A 76 -23.11 -8.98 2.01
CA THR A 76 -23.16 -9.58 0.69
C THR A 76 -22.90 -8.51 -0.35
N ILE A 77 -21.82 -8.65 -1.10
CA ILE A 77 -21.46 -7.79 -2.23
C ILE A 77 -22.09 -8.36 -3.49
N PRO A 78 -23.00 -7.65 -4.17
CA PRO A 78 -23.63 -8.11 -5.40
C PRO A 78 -22.65 -8.24 -6.57
N LYS A 79 -22.97 -9.14 -7.50
CA LYS A 79 -22.31 -9.26 -8.80
C LYS A 79 -22.29 -7.90 -9.54
N LYS A 80 -21.21 -7.65 -10.28
CA LYS A 80 -20.92 -6.43 -11.06
C LYS A 80 -20.59 -5.17 -10.25
N ILE A 81 -20.57 -5.23 -8.93
CA ILE A 81 -20.08 -4.12 -8.11
C ILE A 81 -18.55 -4.06 -8.11
N LYS A 82 -18.00 -2.85 -8.19
CA LYS A 82 -16.56 -2.60 -8.01
C LYS A 82 -16.24 -2.45 -6.52
N LEU A 83 -15.23 -3.18 -6.08
CA LEU A 83 -14.64 -3.12 -4.75
C LEU A 83 -13.32 -2.38 -4.86
N ALA A 84 -13.13 -1.37 -4.02
CA ALA A 84 -11.86 -0.67 -3.88
C ALA A 84 -11.34 -0.86 -2.46
N VAL A 85 -10.12 -1.38 -2.33
CA VAL A 85 -9.40 -1.48 -1.06
C VAL A 85 -8.34 -0.39 -1.04
N PHE A 86 -8.37 0.47 -0.03
CA PHE A 86 -7.43 1.59 0.11
C PHE A 86 -6.35 1.23 1.13
N ALA A 87 -5.17 0.86 0.63
CA ALA A 87 -4.07 0.37 1.49
C ALA A 87 -3.50 1.47 2.41
N LEU A 88 -3.53 2.73 1.97
CA LEU A 88 -3.01 3.88 2.72
C LEU A 88 -3.98 4.44 3.75
N LEU A 89 -5.20 3.90 3.80
CA LEU A 89 -6.30 4.40 4.62
C LEU A 89 -6.77 3.31 5.59
N ALA A 90 -5.86 2.43 6.02
CA ALA A 90 -6.16 1.33 6.93
C ALA A 90 -6.79 1.81 8.25
N ASP A 91 -6.39 2.99 8.74
CA ASP A 91 -6.92 3.62 9.95
C ASP A 91 -8.03 4.65 9.65
N ALA A 92 -8.61 4.62 8.46
CA ALA A 92 -9.73 5.49 8.08
C ALA A 92 -11.02 4.68 7.94
N ARG A 93 -12.08 5.18 8.58
CA ARG A 93 -13.45 4.74 8.37
C ARG A 93 -14.06 5.56 7.24
N LEU A 94 -14.49 4.88 6.19
CA LEU A 94 -15.25 5.49 5.12
C LEU A 94 -16.73 5.56 5.51
N GLU A 95 -17.32 6.74 5.48
CA GLU A 95 -18.74 6.96 5.77
C GLU A 95 -19.41 7.73 4.63
N LEU A 96 -20.62 7.32 4.27
CA LEU A 96 -21.46 8.03 3.33
C LEU A 96 -22.18 9.16 4.08
N VAL A 97 -22.07 10.40 3.60
CA VAL A 97 -22.69 11.57 4.24
C VAL A 97 -24.20 11.37 4.31
N GLY A 98 -24.74 11.41 5.54
CA GLY A 98 -26.16 11.19 5.80
C GLY A 98 -26.67 9.80 5.44
N GLY A 99 -25.81 8.83 5.11
CA GLY A 99 -26.20 7.48 4.70
C GLY A 99 -27.01 7.43 3.39
N LYS A 100 -26.93 8.50 2.57
CA LYS A 100 -27.75 8.66 1.36
C LYS A 100 -26.89 8.73 0.11
N TYR A 101 -27.38 8.13 -0.95
CA TYR A 101 -26.86 8.25 -2.31
C TYR A 101 -28.04 8.36 -3.26
N ASN A 102 -27.83 9.01 -4.40
CA ASN A 102 -28.80 9.14 -5.47
C ASN A 102 -28.46 8.19 -6.62
N VAL A 103 -29.46 7.52 -7.18
CA VAL A 103 -29.29 6.69 -8.39
C VAL A 103 -30.14 7.32 -9.48
N ALA A 104 -29.50 8.08 -10.37
CA ALA A 104 -30.19 8.77 -11.46
C ALA A 104 -30.91 7.79 -12.40
N ASP A 105 -30.28 6.65 -12.71
CA ASP A 105 -30.87 5.60 -13.53
C ASP A 105 -30.58 4.22 -12.94
N ARG A 106 -31.61 3.59 -12.36
CA ARG A 106 -31.51 2.26 -11.74
C ARG A 106 -31.25 1.15 -12.77
N PHE A 107 -31.59 1.37 -14.04
CA PHE A 107 -31.38 0.40 -15.12
C PHE A 107 -30.00 0.56 -15.79
N ASN A 108 -29.34 1.71 -15.62
CA ASN A 108 -28.02 2.00 -16.18
C ASN A 108 -26.98 2.43 -15.13
N VAL A 109 -26.95 1.79 -13.96
CA VAL A 109 -26.00 2.12 -12.87
C VAL A 109 -24.52 2.01 -13.30
N THR A 110 -24.24 1.25 -14.37
CA THR A 110 -22.86 1.08 -14.88
C THR A 110 -22.40 2.29 -15.69
N GLY A 111 -23.30 2.93 -16.46
CA GLY A 111 -23.03 4.15 -17.21
C GLY A 111 -23.31 5.43 -16.42
N ASN A 112 -24.28 5.39 -15.51
CA ASN A 112 -24.66 6.45 -14.58
C ASN A 112 -24.40 5.97 -13.13
N PRO A 113 -23.18 6.15 -12.60
CA PRO A 113 -22.85 5.73 -11.26
C PRO A 113 -23.71 6.48 -10.22
N PRO A 114 -23.97 5.87 -9.05
CA PRO A 114 -24.65 6.56 -7.97
C PRO A 114 -23.87 7.78 -7.49
N GLU A 115 -24.59 8.86 -7.21
CA GLU A 115 -24.02 10.10 -6.69
C GLU A 115 -24.14 10.11 -5.17
N GLY A 116 -23.04 10.40 -4.48
CA GLY A 116 -23.01 10.48 -3.02
C GLY A 116 -21.67 10.98 -2.53
N GLU A 117 -21.66 11.59 -1.36
CA GLU A 117 -20.44 12.11 -0.76
C GLU A 117 -19.88 11.11 0.24
N LEU A 118 -18.61 10.73 0.06
CA LEU A 118 -17.88 9.84 0.95
C LEU A 118 -16.86 10.63 1.75
N VAL A 119 -16.88 10.46 3.08
CA VAL A 119 -15.95 11.11 3.99
C VAL A 119 -15.07 10.07 4.66
N PHE A 120 -13.77 10.35 4.71
CA PHE A 120 -12.80 9.56 5.47
C PHE A 120 -12.70 10.14 6.88
N LYS A 121 -13.06 9.33 7.89
CA LYS A 121 -12.89 9.67 9.30
C LYS A 121 -11.76 8.84 9.89
N ARG A 122 -10.90 9.43 10.71
CA ARG A 122 -9.86 8.67 11.41
C ARG A 122 -10.49 7.74 12.45
N ILE A 123 -10.06 6.49 12.49
CA ILE A 123 -10.43 5.52 13.52
C ILE A 123 -9.58 5.85 14.76
N GLY A 124 -10.16 6.56 15.72
CA GLY A 124 -9.50 6.95 16.97
C GLY A 124 -8.80 8.30 16.89
N ALA A 125 -9.51 9.35 17.29
CA ALA A 125 -8.95 10.46 18.04
C ALA A 125 -9.76 10.53 19.34
N CYS A 126 -9.21 9.95 20.40
CA CYS A 126 -9.51 10.37 21.77
C CYS A 126 -8.52 11.47 22.13
#